data_AF-A0A7S0R3B5-F1
#
_entry.id   AF-A0A7S0R3B5-F1
#
_cell.length_a   1.000
_cell.length_b   1.000
_cell.length_c   1.000
_cell.angle_alpha   90.00
_cell.angle_beta   90.00
_cell.angle_gamma   90.00
#
_symmetry.space_group_name_H-M   'P 1'
#
loop_
_entity.id
_entity.type
_entity.pdbx_description
1 polymer ?
#
loop_
_entity_poly.entity_id
_entity_poly.type
_entity_poly.pdbx_seq_one_letter_code
_entity_poly.pdbx_strand_id
1 'polypeptide(L)'
;ATVAGAAFVAKQHNSRKRRYGIPKLPPKRSDTPKFLLCLDIDETLASEEGIEATKRFNEYWLKHHAGNGSVLMYNTGRNITAYLSLMQQEHGQPILRPQVLVTAEGMQVHYFEDSVEPVEDPDWENVINQAWDILKVREVVQEFAKENASMVHPHPPGATKNEPYRESIVVDTRENAEYATQTLKSRLAERLPHVDAQVYFCGG
;
A
#
# COMPACT_ATOMS: atom_id res chain seq x y z
N ALA A 1 -2.54 22.50 -0.77
CA ALA A 1 -3.27 21.69 -1.77
C ALA A 1 -3.49 20.32 -1.14
N THR A 2 -4.73 20.03 -0.78
CA THR A 2 -5.11 18.82 -0.06
C THR A 2 -5.27 17.70 -1.09
N VAL A 3 -4.43 16.67 -1.02
CA VAL A 3 -4.47 15.55 -1.97
C VAL A 3 -5.55 14.57 -1.51
N ALA A 4 -6.77 14.71 -2.03
CA ALA A 4 -7.82 13.71 -1.85
C ALA A 4 -7.50 12.42 -2.63
N GLY A 5 -6.51 11.67 -2.14
CA GLY A 5 -6.26 10.31 -2.59
C GLY A 5 -7.41 9.43 -2.13
N ALA A 6 -8.28 9.02 -3.06
CA ALA A 6 -9.05 7.80 -2.87
C ALA A 6 -8.09 6.67 -3.22
N ALA A 7 -7.67 5.88 -2.24
CA ALA A 7 -7.41 4.48 -2.52
C ALA A 7 -8.58 3.67 -1.97
N PHE A 8 -8.60 2.41 -2.36
CA PHE A 8 -9.72 1.52 -2.15
C PHE A 8 -9.16 0.42 -1.23
N VAL A 9 -10.00 -0.33 -0.51
CA VAL A 9 -9.56 -1.52 0.23
C VAL A 9 -10.67 -2.55 0.08
N ALA A 10 -10.41 -3.65 -0.63
CA ALA A 10 -11.37 -4.74 -0.73
C ALA A 10 -11.55 -5.40 0.64
N LYS A 11 -12.79 -5.60 1.07
CA LYS A 11 -13.10 -6.40 2.27
C LYS A 11 -13.01 -7.88 1.94
N GLN A 12 -12.27 -8.58 2.78
CA GLN A 12 -12.03 -10.01 2.68
C GLN A 12 -13.33 -10.82 2.84
N HIS A 13 -13.71 -11.60 1.83
CA HIS A 13 -14.59 -12.76 2.02
C HIS A 13 -13.74 -14.02 2.17
N ASN A 14 -13.77 -14.57 3.38
CA ASN A 14 -12.95 -15.68 3.85
C ASN A 14 -13.14 -16.94 3.00
N SER A 15 -12.12 -17.37 2.23
CA SER A 15 -12.07 -18.75 1.74
C SER A 15 -10.65 -19.29 1.51
N ARG A 16 -10.34 -20.32 2.31
CA ARG A 16 -9.38 -21.44 2.11
C ARG A 16 -7.88 -21.15 2.04
N LYS A 17 -7.19 -21.56 3.10
CA LYS A 17 -5.74 -21.71 3.25
C LYS A 17 -5.14 -22.62 2.17
N ARG A 18 -4.30 -22.08 1.28
CA ARG A 18 -3.22 -22.82 0.63
C ARG A 18 -1.88 -22.36 1.19
N ARG A 19 -0.98 -23.30 1.40
CA ARG A 19 0.37 -23.06 1.92
C ARG A 19 1.27 -22.73 0.73
N TYR A 20 1.61 -21.45 0.57
CA TYR A 20 2.75 -21.07 -0.25
C TYR A 20 4.03 -21.69 0.32
N GLY A 21 4.99 -21.96 -0.57
CA GLY A 21 6.30 -22.50 -0.22
C GLY A 21 6.95 -21.59 0.81
N ILE A 22 6.93 -22.00 2.06
CA ILE A 22 7.62 -21.29 3.14
C ILE A 22 9.10 -21.24 2.72
N PRO A 23 9.71 -20.05 2.60
CA PRO A 23 11.14 -19.93 2.36
C PRO A 23 11.87 -20.83 3.35
N LYS A 24 12.90 -21.57 2.90
CA LYS A 24 13.64 -22.47 3.80
C LYS A 24 14.29 -21.65 4.91
N LEU A 25 13.62 -21.60 6.06
CA LEU A 25 14.07 -20.84 7.21
C LEU A 25 15.40 -21.43 7.72
N PRO A 26 16.33 -20.58 8.16
CA PRO A 26 17.56 -21.04 8.81
C PRO A 26 17.24 -21.89 10.06
N PRO A 27 18.18 -22.77 10.48
CA PRO A 27 17.93 -23.71 11.56
C PRO A 27 17.63 -23.02 12.90
N LYS A 28 16.71 -23.66 13.64
CA LYS A 28 16.05 -23.23 14.88
C LYS A 28 17.04 -22.81 15.98
N ARG A 29 17.00 -21.56 16.44
CA ARG A 29 17.42 -21.16 17.80
C ARG A 29 16.18 -21.14 18.70
N SER A 30 16.21 -21.89 19.80
CA SER A 30 15.00 -22.49 20.38
C SER A 30 14.17 -21.64 21.33
N ASP A 31 14.61 -20.45 21.79
CA ASP A 31 14.00 -19.84 22.99
C ASP A 31 13.45 -18.41 22.80
N THR A 32 13.62 -17.77 21.63
CA THR A 32 13.06 -16.43 21.37
C THR A 32 11.66 -16.50 20.72
N PRO A 33 10.66 -15.75 21.22
CA PRO A 33 9.35 -15.66 20.58
C PRO A 33 9.47 -15.21 19.13
N LYS A 34 8.65 -15.80 18.27
CA LYS A 34 8.53 -15.42 16.86
C LYS A 34 7.39 -14.42 16.73
N PHE A 35 7.61 -13.38 15.93
CA PHE A 35 6.58 -12.41 15.62
C PHE A 35 6.64 -11.96 14.18
N LEU A 36 5.47 -11.60 13.66
CA LEU A 36 5.31 -10.81 12.45
C LEU A 36 5.37 -9.35 12.90
N LEU A 37 6.39 -8.62 12.44
CA LEU A 37 6.47 -7.17 12.63
C LEU A 37 6.05 -6.48 11.35
N CYS A 38 4.90 -5.80 11.37
CA CYS A 38 4.37 -5.02 10.27
C CYS A 38 4.58 -3.54 10.56
N LEU A 39 5.27 -2.82 9.67
CA LEU A 39 5.58 -1.39 9.81
C LEU A 39 5.22 -0.62 8.55
N ASP A 40 4.77 0.61 8.70
CA ASP A 40 4.83 1.57 7.59
C ASP A 40 6.27 2.05 7.38
N ILE A 41 6.52 2.68 6.24
CA ILE A 41 7.83 3.18 5.83
C ILE A 41 7.94 4.68 6.10
N ASP A 42 7.20 5.50 5.37
CA ASP A 42 7.34 6.95 5.40
C ASP A 42 6.95 7.53 6.76
N GLU A 43 7.80 8.38 7.33
CA GLU A 43 7.62 8.99 8.66
C GLU A 43 7.46 7.99 9.83
N THR A 44 7.70 6.69 9.58
CA THR A 44 7.64 5.62 10.58
C THR A 44 9.00 4.93 10.72
N LEU A 45 9.49 4.34 9.62
CA LEU A 45 10.79 3.68 9.55
C LEU A 45 11.83 4.53 8.81
N ALA A 46 11.39 5.34 7.86
CA ALA A 46 12.22 6.18 7.03
C ALA A 46 11.81 7.65 7.20
N SER A 47 12.69 8.42 7.81
CA SER A 47 12.61 9.88 7.90
C SER A 47 14.01 10.45 7.98
N GLU A 48 14.21 11.71 7.58
CA GLU A 48 15.54 12.34 7.62
C GLU A 48 16.11 12.37 9.04
N GLU A 49 15.26 12.66 10.03
CA GLU A 49 15.63 12.71 11.45
C GLU A 49 15.75 11.30 12.08
N GLY A 50 15.12 10.29 11.47
CA GLY A 50 15.00 8.93 12.01
C GLY A 50 16.14 7.98 11.67
N ILE A 51 17.10 8.38 10.81
CA ILE A 51 18.15 7.50 10.28
C ILE A 51 18.88 6.68 11.36
N GLU A 52 19.25 7.32 12.47
CA GLU A 52 19.97 6.65 13.56
C GLU A 52 19.07 5.65 14.33
N ALA A 53 17.79 5.96 14.52
CA ALA A 53 16.84 5.03 15.11
C ALA A 53 16.63 3.81 14.20
N THR A 54 16.55 4.02 12.89
CA THR A 54 16.45 2.95 11.88
C THR A 54 17.68 2.04 11.89
N LYS A 55 18.89 2.59 12.02
CA LYS A 55 20.12 1.76 12.16
C LYS A 55 20.09 0.89 13.41
N ARG A 56 19.71 1.46 14.56
CA ARG A 56 19.59 0.71 15.82
C ARG A 56 18.52 -0.38 15.74
N PHE A 57 17.40 -0.07 15.11
CA PHE A 57 16.36 -1.06 14.81
C PHE A 57 16.93 -2.21 13.98
N ASN A 58 17.66 -1.91 12.90
CA ASN A 58 18.25 -2.93 12.04
C ASN A 58 19.22 -3.83 12.79
N GLU A 59 20.13 -3.25 13.58
CA GLU A 59 21.08 -4.01 14.39
C GLU A 59 20.36 -4.95 15.36
N TYR A 60 19.33 -4.45 16.04
CA TYR A 60 18.53 -5.24 16.96
C TYR A 60 17.78 -6.37 16.23
N TRP A 61 17.12 -6.05 15.12
CA TRP A 61 16.35 -7.00 14.33
C TRP A 61 17.23 -8.14 13.79
N LEU A 62 18.37 -7.79 13.19
CA LEU A 62 19.33 -8.77 12.65
C LEU A 62 19.90 -9.67 13.75
N LYS A 63 20.22 -9.10 14.92
CA LYS A 63 20.80 -9.84 16.04
C LYS A 63 19.83 -10.81 16.69
N HIS A 64 18.55 -10.43 16.83
CA HIS A 64 17.60 -11.14 17.69
C HIS A 64 16.49 -11.87 16.94
N HIS A 65 16.10 -11.42 15.74
CA HIS A 65 14.83 -11.83 15.11
C HIS A 65 14.98 -12.32 13.67
N ALA A 66 15.87 -11.76 12.86
CA ALA A 66 16.02 -12.17 11.45
C ALA A 66 16.31 -13.68 11.30
N GLY A 67 17.07 -14.27 12.23
CA GLY A 67 17.44 -15.69 12.19
C GLY A 67 16.54 -16.65 12.98
N ASN A 68 15.54 -16.17 13.74
CA ASN A 68 14.70 -17.05 14.58
C ASN A 68 13.36 -17.45 13.91
N GLY A 69 13.12 -16.98 12.68
CA GLY A 69 11.88 -17.18 11.95
C GLY A 69 10.79 -16.15 12.27
N SER A 70 11.14 -15.02 12.90
CA SER A 70 10.32 -13.80 12.82
C SER A 70 10.29 -13.27 11.38
N VAL A 71 9.23 -12.53 11.06
CA VAL A 71 8.96 -12.01 9.72
C VAL A 71 8.85 -10.50 9.80
N LEU A 72 9.68 -9.80 9.04
CA LEU A 72 9.61 -8.37 8.80
C LEU A 72 8.70 -8.12 7.60
N MET A 73 7.68 -7.30 7.82
CA MET A 73 6.70 -6.92 6.84
C MET A 73 6.63 -5.40 6.76
N TYR A 74 6.67 -4.86 5.54
CA TYR A 74 6.33 -3.45 5.32
C TYR A 74 4.92 -3.35 4.75
N ASN A 75 4.15 -2.37 5.23
CA ASN A 75 2.84 -2.02 4.71
C ASN A 75 2.80 -0.51 4.46
N THR A 76 2.94 -0.12 3.20
CA THR A 76 3.13 1.26 2.80
C THR A 76 2.10 1.71 1.77
N GLY A 77 1.81 3.02 1.77
CA GLY A 77 1.03 3.65 0.71
C GLY A 77 1.76 3.75 -0.63
N ARG A 78 3.09 3.59 -0.66
CA ARG A 78 3.88 3.56 -1.89
C ARG A 78 3.44 2.41 -2.79
N ASN A 79 3.40 2.63 -4.10
CA ASN A 79 3.36 1.53 -5.07
C ASN A 79 4.74 0.86 -5.19
N ILE A 80 4.79 -0.25 -5.91
CA ILE A 80 6.00 -1.06 -6.06
C ILE A 80 7.16 -0.28 -6.68
N THR A 81 6.92 0.55 -7.71
CA THR A 81 7.96 1.35 -8.36
C THR A 81 8.54 2.40 -7.41
N ALA A 82 7.69 3.06 -6.62
CA ALA A 82 8.09 4.05 -5.63
C ALA A 82 8.86 3.43 -4.45
N TYR A 83 8.50 2.20 -4.05
CA TYR A 83 9.26 1.42 -3.08
C TYR A 83 10.64 1.04 -3.63
N LEU A 84 10.71 0.46 -4.83
CA LEU A 84 11.98 0.07 -5.44
C LEU A 84 12.90 1.28 -5.66
N SER A 85 12.33 2.42 -6.05
CA SER A 85 13.08 3.69 -6.16
C SER A 85 13.66 4.11 -4.81
N LEU A 86 12.89 4.01 -3.71
CA LEU A 86 13.39 4.29 -2.36
C LEU A 86 14.58 3.38 -1.99
N MET A 87 14.49 2.09 -2.35
CA MET A 87 15.57 1.13 -2.13
C MET A 87 16.79 1.37 -3.05
N GLN A 88 16.60 2.01 -4.22
CA GLN A 88 17.68 2.30 -5.17
C GLN A 88 18.34 3.67 -4.97
N GLN A 89 17.66 4.65 -4.35
CA GLN A 89 18.20 5.98 -4.03
C GLN A 89 19.23 5.94 -2.87
N GLU A 90 19.97 4.84 -2.79
CA GLU A 90 20.77 4.31 -1.70
C GLU A 90 22.03 5.14 -1.38
N HIS A 91 21.83 6.34 -0.81
CA HIS A 91 22.79 6.97 0.09
C HIS A 91 22.19 7.53 1.40
N GLY A 92 20.87 7.49 1.61
CA GLY A 92 20.23 8.18 2.76
C GLY A 92 19.59 7.29 3.84
N GLN A 93 18.77 6.31 3.47
CA GLN A 93 17.89 5.61 4.42
C GLN A 93 18.30 4.14 4.61
N PRO A 94 18.70 3.72 5.81
CA PRO A 94 19.18 2.36 6.06
C PRO A 94 17.98 1.43 6.30
N ILE A 95 17.20 1.11 5.27
CA ILE A 95 16.02 0.25 5.40
C ILE A 95 16.41 -1.20 5.09
N LEU A 96 16.00 -2.16 5.94
CA LEU A 96 16.23 -3.58 5.65
C LEU A 96 15.29 -4.06 4.54
N ARG A 97 15.73 -5.05 3.76
CA ARG A 97 14.80 -5.79 2.90
C ARG A 97 13.81 -6.57 3.78
N PRO A 98 12.49 -6.37 3.64
CA PRO A 98 11.50 -7.14 4.37
C PRO A 98 11.35 -8.54 3.76
N GLN A 99 10.68 -9.46 4.45
CA GLN A 99 10.26 -10.73 3.87
C GLN A 99 8.93 -10.59 3.11
N VAL A 100 8.06 -9.70 3.57
CA VAL A 100 6.77 -9.39 2.96
C VAL A 100 6.66 -7.90 2.76
N LEU A 101 6.21 -7.48 1.59
CA LEU A 101 5.94 -6.08 1.29
C LEU A 101 4.51 -5.94 0.80
N VAL A 102 3.78 -5.05 1.45
CA VAL A 102 2.44 -4.67 1.06
C VAL A 102 2.51 -3.23 0.57
N THR A 103 2.12 -3.04 -0.69
CA THR A 103 2.15 -1.75 -1.37
C THR A 103 0.75 -1.28 -1.72
N ALA A 104 0.65 -0.01 -2.11
CA ALA A 104 -0.58 0.62 -2.55
C ALA A 104 -1.72 0.46 -1.53
N GLU A 105 -1.41 0.64 -0.23
CA GLU A 105 -2.37 0.64 0.88
C GLU A 105 -3.10 -0.71 1.07
N GLY A 106 -2.39 -1.82 0.85
CA GLY A 106 -2.97 -3.16 1.01
C GLY A 106 -3.37 -3.85 -0.29
N MET A 107 -3.23 -3.17 -1.42
CA MET A 107 -3.72 -3.68 -2.70
C MET A 107 -2.84 -4.74 -3.33
N GLN A 108 -1.54 -4.69 -3.05
CA GLN A 108 -0.60 -5.66 -3.59
C GLN A 108 0.22 -6.22 -2.44
N VAL A 109 0.36 -7.53 -2.43
CA VAL A 109 1.21 -8.26 -1.49
C VAL A 109 2.34 -8.85 -2.30
N HIS A 110 3.56 -8.64 -1.84
CA HIS A 110 4.77 -9.11 -2.48
C HIS A 110 5.61 -9.91 -1.49
N TYR A 111 6.25 -10.96 -1.99
CA TYR A 111 7.21 -11.75 -1.24
C TYR A 111 8.61 -11.54 -1.78
N PHE A 112 9.55 -11.33 -0.87
CA PHE A 112 10.96 -11.40 -1.15
C PHE A 112 11.43 -12.80 -0.79
N GLU A 113 11.30 -13.71 -1.76
CA GLU A 113 11.84 -15.07 -1.64
C GLU A 113 13.39 -15.02 -1.58
N ASP A 114 14.06 -16.00 -2.18
CA ASP A 114 15.51 -16.01 -2.30
C ASP A 114 16.03 -15.00 -3.35
N SER A 115 15.15 -14.20 -3.97
CA SER A 115 15.46 -13.16 -4.95
C SER A 115 15.52 -11.74 -4.34
N VAL A 116 16.28 -10.87 -5.01
CA VAL A 116 16.30 -9.43 -4.73
C VAL A 116 14.98 -8.78 -5.19
N GLU A 117 14.41 -9.28 -6.27
CA GLU A 117 13.16 -8.77 -6.82
C GLU A 117 11.94 -9.33 -6.07
N PRO A 118 10.95 -8.49 -5.73
CA PRO A 118 9.70 -8.91 -5.13
C PRO A 118 8.79 -9.64 -6.13
N VAL A 119 8.15 -10.72 -5.70
CA VAL A 119 7.14 -11.45 -6.48
C VAL A 119 5.76 -11.16 -5.90
N GLU A 120 4.83 -10.70 -6.73
CA GLU A 120 3.44 -10.43 -6.32
C GLU A 120 2.68 -11.74 -5.98
N ASP A 121 1.85 -11.70 -4.94
CA ASP A 121 1.00 -12.81 -4.50
C ASP A 121 -0.20 -12.98 -5.44
N PRO A 122 -0.25 -14.06 -6.23
CA PRO A 122 -1.32 -14.26 -7.20
C PRO A 122 -2.67 -14.58 -6.55
N ASP A 123 -2.71 -15.21 -5.36
CA ASP A 123 -3.98 -15.46 -4.66
C ASP A 123 -4.54 -14.15 -4.12
N TRP A 124 -3.68 -13.25 -3.63
CA TRP A 124 -4.13 -11.91 -3.21
C TRP A 124 -4.63 -11.09 -4.39
N GLU A 125 -3.89 -11.06 -5.49
CA GLU A 125 -4.32 -10.44 -6.74
C GLU A 125 -5.70 -10.96 -7.18
N ASN A 126 -5.89 -12.28 -7.16
CA ASN A 126 -7.18 -12.90 -7.49
C ASN A 126 -8.31 -12.48 -6.55
N VAL A 127 -8.03 -12.30 -5.26
CA VAL A 127 -9.03 -11.81 -4.28
C VAL A 127 -9.43 -10.37 -4.61
N ILE A 128 -8.46 -9.49 -4.87
CA ILE A 128 -8.74 -8.09 -5.22
C ILE A 128 -9.53 -8.01 -6.53
N ASN A 129 -9.10 -8.74 -7.56
CA ASN A 129 -9.72 -8.70 -8.90
C ASN A 129 -11.15 -9.27 -8.94
N GLN A 130 -11.57 -10.07 -7.95
CA GLN A 130 -12.96 -10.54 -7.86
C GLN A 130 -13.95 -9.41 -7.50
N ALA A 131 -13.50 -8.40 -6.77
CA ALA A 131 -14.34 -7.33 -6.23
C ALA A 131 -14.04 -5.96 -6.84
N TRP A 132 -13.12 -5.90 -7.83
CA TRP A 132 -12.59 -4.65 -8.36
C TRP A 132 -12.73 -4.56 -9.89
N ASP A 133 -13.19 -3.41 -10.35
CA ASP A 133 -13.26 -3.08 -11.78
C ASP A 133 -12.77 -1.63 -11.98
N ILE A 134 -11.45 -1.48 -12.15
CA ILE A 134 -10.80 -0.16 -12.26
C ILE A 134 -11.36 0.67 -13.41
N LEU A 135 -11.76 0.04 -14.52
CA LEU A 135 -12.25 0.77 -15.69
C LEU A 135 -13.58 1.45 -15.40
N LYS A 136 -14.50 0.72 -14.74
CA LYS A 136 -15.78 1.30 -14.32
C LYS A 136 -15.63 2.33 -13.20
N VAL A 137 -14.72 2.09 -12.25
CA VAL A 137 -14.43 3.08 -11.19
C VAL A 137 -13.88 4.36 -11.82
N ARG A 138 -12.94 4.25 -12.76
CA ARG A 138 -12.39 5.39 -13.51
C ARG A 138 -13.47 6.17 -14.24
N GLU A 139 -14.39 5.48 -14.91
CA GLU A 139 -15.51 6.13 -15.60
C GLU A 139 -16.32 7.01 -14.63
N VAL A 140 -16.74 6.46 -13.48
CA VAL A 140 -17.50 7.21 -12.47
C VAL A 140 -16.71 8.41 -11.91
N VAL A 141 -15.42 8.22 -11.63
CA VAL A 141 -14.55 9.28 -11.10
C VAL A 141 -14.30 10.37 -12.14
N GLN A 142 -14.09 10.01 -13.41
CA GLN A 142 -13.86 10.96 -14.50
C GLN A 142 -15.12 11.77 -14.83
N GLU A 143 -16.30 11.14 -14.79
CA GLU A 143 -17.57 11.85 -14.92
C GLU A 143 -17.75 12.87 -13.79
N PHE A 144 -17.51 12.45 -12.53
CA PHE A 144 -17.54 13.37 -11.39
C PHE A 144 -16.56 14.53 -11.58
N ALA A 145 -15.32 14.25 -12.01
CA ALA A 145 -14.30 15.27 -12.23
C ALA A 145 -14.69 16.25 -13.33
N LYS A 146 -15.35 15.78 -14.40
CA LYS A 146 -15.84 16.62 -15.50
C LYS A 146 -16.98 17.53 -15.06
N GLU A 147 -17.92 17.01 -14.28
CA GLU A 147 -19.05 17.78 -13.73
C GLU A 147 -18.61 18.83 -12.70
N ASN A 148 -17.50 18.55 -12.00
CA ASN A 148 -16.98 19.38 -10.91
C ASN A 148 -15.62 20.02 -11.27
N ALA A 149 -15.42 20.36 -12.55
CA ALA A 149 -14.13 20.84 -13.08
C ALA A 149 -13.59 22.10 -12.38
N SER A 150 -14.44 22.88 -11.71
CA SER A 150 -14.02 24.07 -10.95
C SER A 150 -13.29 23.76 -9.64
N MET A 151 -13.52 22.58 -9.04
CA MET A 151 -12.88 22.15 -7.79
C MET A 151 -11.82 21.07 -7.97
N VAL A 152 -11.75 20.44 -9.16
CA VAL A 152 -10.79 19.38 -9.44
C VAL A 152 -9.54 19.96 -10.09
N HIS A 153 -8.39 19.64 -9.52
CA HIS A 153 -7.09 20.10 -9.96
C HIS A 153 -6.23 18.97 -10.55
N PRO A 154 -5.25 19.33 -11.40
CA PRO A 154 -4.25 18.36 -11.83
C PRO A 154 -3.48 17.77 -10.65
N HIS A 155 -3.13 16.49 -10.73
CA HIS A 155 -2.22 15.87 -9.77
C HIS A 155 -0.88 16.62 -9.71
N PRO A 156 -0.29 16.76 -8.51
CA PRO A 156 1.02 17.40 -8.38
C PRO A 156 2.10 16.61 -9.14
N PRO A 157 3.20 17.27 -9.54
CA PRO A 157 4.33 16.59 -10.16
C PRO A 157 4.84 15.43 -9.28
N GLY A 158 5.11 14.27 -9.91
CA GLY A 158 5.58 13.08 -9.20
C GLY A 158 4.49 12.22 -8.57
N ALA A 159 3.23 12.66 -8.56
CA ALA A 159 2.12 11.79 -8.19
C ALA A 159 1.97 10.63 -9.18
N THR A 160 1.79 9.42 -8.66
CA THR A 160 1.50 8.26 -9.50
C THR A 160 0.14 8.45 -10.17
N LYS A 161 0.09 8.18 -11.48
CA LYS A 161 -1.15 8.16 -12.26
C LYS A 161 -1.43 6.73 -12.69
N ASN A 162 -2.70 6.41 -12.88
CA ASN A 162 -3.17 5.16 -13.48
C ASN A 162 -2.77 3.89 -12.70
N GLU A 163 -2.80 3.92 -11.38
CA GLU A 163 -2.56 2.72 -10.57
C GLU A 163 -3.69 1.67 -10.79
N PRO A 164 -3.37 0.35 -10.77
CA PRO A 164 -4.34 -0.70 -11.09
C PRO A 164 -5.51 -0.77 -10.10
N TYR A 165 -5.27 -0.39 -8.84
CA TYR A 165 -6.23 -0.53 -7.74
C TYR A 165 -6.59 0.80 -7.07
N ARG A 166 -6.25 1.90 -7.72
CA ARG A 166 -6.44 3.25 -7.20
C ARG A 166 -6.76 4.22 -8.32
N GLU A 167 -7.76 5.04 -8.08
CA GLU A 167 -8.06 6.23 -8.87
C GLU A 167 -8.21 7.42 -7.93
N SER A 168 -7.57 8.55 -8.24
CA SER A 168 -7.52 9.69 -7.32
C SER A 168 -7.81 10.99 -8.05
N ILE A 169 -8.33 11.96 -7.31
CA ILE A 169 -8.57 13.33 -7.77
C ILE A 169 -7.94 14.30 -6.77
N VAL A 170 -7.61 15.51 -7.21
CA VAL A 170 -7.09 16.55 -6.32
C VAL A 170 -8.13 17.66 -6.21
N VAL A 171 -8.36 18.14 -4.99
CA VAL A 171 -9.28 19.24 -4.69
C VAL A 171 -8.58 20.28 -3.81
N ASP A 172 -9.04 21.53 -3.82
CA ASP A 172 -8.39 22.65 -3.14
C ASP A 172 -8.74 22.79 -1.66
N THR A 173 -9.96 22.42 -1.26
CA THR A 173 -10.46 22.62 0.10
C THR A 173 -10.92 21.33 0.77
N ARG A 174 -10.97 21.35 2.10
CA ARG A 174 -11.50 20.25 2.90
C ARG A 174 -12.99 20.03 2.62
N GLU A 175 -13.74 21.11 2.46
CA GLU A 175 -15.16 21.08 2.14
C GLU A 175 -15.40 20.39 0.79
N ASN A 176 -14.57 20.70 -0.22
CA ASN A 176 -14.63 20.03 -1.52
C ASN A 176 -14.21 18.55 -1.42
N ALA A 177 -13.25 18.21 -0.55
CA ALA A 177 -12.85 16.82 -0.31
C ALA A 177 -13.97 16.01 0.36
N GLU A 178 -14.65 16.59 1.36
CA GLU A 178 -15.79 15.96 2.03
C GLU A 178 -16.98 15.79 1.07
N TYR A 179 -17.28 16.82 0.27
CA TYR A 179 -18.30 16.78 -0.78
C TYR A 179 -18.01 15.69 -1.83
N ALA A 180 -16.78 15.67 -2.36
CA ALA A 180 -16.36 14.67 -3.34
C ALA A 180 -16.43 13.26 -2.77
N THR A 181 -15.97 13.07 -1.53
CA THR A 181 -16.01 11.78 -0.84
C THR A 181 -17.46 11.27 -0.71
N GLN A 182 -18.38 12.09 -0.21
CA GLN A 182 -19.79 11.68 -0.03
C GLN A 182 -20.48 11.39 -1.37
N THR A 183 -20.21 12.22 -2.38
CA THR A 183 -20.81 12.09 -3.71
C THR A 183 -20.31 10.84 -4.42
N LEU A 184 -19.00 10.60 -4.43
CA LEU A 184 -18.40 9.42 -5.05
C LEU A 184 -18.81 8.13 -4.33
N LYS A 185 -18.89 8.13 -2.99
CA LYS A 185 -19.44 6.97 -2.23
C LYS A 185 -20.83 6.60 -2.70
N SER A 186 -21.71 7.60 -2.79
CA SER A 186 -23.10 7.38 -3.22
C SER A 186 -23.18 6.87 -4.65
N ARG A 187 -22.45 7.50 -5.58
CA ARG A 187 -22.46 7.12 -7.01
C ARG A 187 -21.89 5.72 -7.24
N LEU A 188 -20.80 5.37 -6.57
CA LEU A 188 -20.20 4.04 -6.69
C LEU A 188 -21.13 2.96 -6.12
N ALA A 189 -21.74 3.22 -4.96
CA ALA A 189 -22.70 2.28 -4.36
C ALA A 189 -23.95 2.06 -5.24
N GLU A 190 -24.44 3.12 -5.89
CA GLU A 190 -25.62 3.05 -6.77
C GLU A 190 -25.31 2.38 -8.11
N ARG A 191 -24.22 2.79 -8.77
CA ARG A 191 -23.91 2.36 -10.14
C ARG A 191 -23.12 1.06 -10.21
N LEU A 192 -22.31 0.80 -9.19
CA LEU A 192 -21.41 -0.35 -9.12
C LEU A 192 -21.62 -1.14 -7.82
N PRO A 193 -22.84 -1.62 -7.52
CA PRO A 193 -23.15 -2.29 -6.24
C PRO A 193 -22.39 -3.62 -6.03
N HIS A 194 -21.76 -4.14 -7.08
CA HIS A 194 -20.93 -5.35 -7.04
C HIS A 194 -19.43 -5.06 -6.90
N VAL A 195 -19.02 -3.79 -7.00
CA VAL A 195 -17.63 -3.37 -6.81
C VAL A 195 -17.47 -2.95 -5.35
N ASP A 196 -16.52 -3.54 -4.66
CA ASP A 196 -16.21 -3.20 -3.27
C ASP A 196 -15.25 -2.01 -3.22
N ALA A 197 -15.78 -0.83 -3.53
CA ALA A 197 -15.03 0.42 -3.55
C ALA A 197 -15.14 1.16 -2.20
N GLN A 198 -14.00 1.57 -1.65
CA GLN A 198 -13.94 2.52 -0.54
C GLN A 198 -13.46 3.88 -1.02
N VAL A 199 -14.02 4.96 -0.48
CA VAL A 199 -13.59 6.32 -0.80
C VAL A 199 -13.17 7.01 0.49
N TYR A 200 -12.02 7.64 0.44
CA TYR A 200 -11.53 8.53 1.49
C TYR A 200 -10.81 9.70 0.86
N PHE A 201 -10.50 10.68 1.69
CA PHE A 201 -9.61 11.77 1.33
C PHE A 201 -8.42 11.76 2.31
N CYS A 202 -7.29 12.22 1.83
CA CYS A 202 -6.09 12.44 2.60
C CYS A 202 -5.73 13.93 2.54
N GLY A 203 -4.98 14.43 3.52
CA GLY A 203 -4.50 15.81 3.55
C GLY A 203 -5.03 16.62 4.74
N GLY A 204 -4.15 17.47 5.27
CA GLY A 204 -4.42 18.46 6.31
C GLY A 204 -4.66 19.85 5.75
#